data_AF-A3QQ65-F1
#
_entry.id   AF-A3QQ65-F1
#
_cell.length_a   1.000
_cell.length_b   1.000
_cell.length_c   1.000
_cell.angle_alpha   90.00
_cell.angle_beta   90.00
_cell.angle_gamma   90.00
#
_symmetry.space_group_name_H-M   'P 1'
#
loop_
_entity.id
_entity.type
_entity.pdbx_description
1 polymer ?
#
loop_
_entity_poly.entity_id
_entity_poly.type
_entity_poly.pdbx_seq_one_letter_code
_entity_poly.pdbx_strand_id
1 'polypeptide(L)'
;TLEGRKMKKMGQLRPLREAGSHGFAPGELGISPKSGPSLSCQQTFLSILENIEPTVVNAGHNHAQPDSAASLLSSLNELGERQLVEVVKWAKGMPGFPNLHVDDQMTVIQHS
;
A
#
# COMPACT_ATOMS: atom_id res chain seq x y z
N THR A 1 14.68 -38.62 5.12
CA THR A 1 15.23 -38.66 3.76
C THR A 1 15.07 -37.29 3.13
N LEU A 2 16.19 -36.61 2.92
CA LEU A 2 16.30 -35.22 2.52
C LEU A 2 16.36 -35.18 0.97
N GLU A 3 15.26 -34.82 0.32
CA GLU A 3 15.18 -34.74 -1.14
C GLU A 3 15.83 -33.44 -1.63
N GLY A 4 17.04 -33.57 -2.16
CA GLY A 4 17.77 -32.49 -2.82
C GLY A 4 17.22 -32.21 -4.22
N ARG A 5 17.02 -30.92 -4.53
CA ARG A 5 16.78 -30.47 -5.91
C ARG A 5 17.93 -29.57 -6.36
N LYS A 6 18.65 -30.06 -7.38
CA LYS A 6 19.74 -29.40 -8.09
C LYS A 6 19.25 -29.01 -9.49
N MET A 7 19.24 -27.73 -9.82
CA MET A 7 19.16 -27.24 -11.22
C MET A 7 20.00 -25.95 -11.32
N LYS A 8 21.26 -26.08 -11.76
CA LYS A 8 21.79 -25.76 -13.11
C LYS A 8 21.92 -24.26 -13.41
N LYS A 9 23.12 -23.77 -13.11
CA LYS A 9 23.74 -22.50 -13.49
C LYS A 9 23.96 -22.44 -15.00
N MET A 10 23.40 -21.43 -15.66
CA MET A 10 23.68 -21.15 -17.08
C MET A 10 24.63 -19.97 -17.24
N GLY A 11 25.70 -20.22 -18.00
CA GLY A 11 26.25 -19.27 -18.97
C GLY A 11 27.13 -18.13 -18.45
N GLN A 12 28.41 -18.42 -18.17
CA GLN A 12 29.47 -17.43 -18.32
C GLN A 12 29.93 -17.47 -19.78
N LEU A 13 29.86 -16.35 -20.50
CA LEU A 13 30.77 -16.09 -21.62
C LEU A 13 31.32 -14.68 -21.47
N ARG A 14 32.65 -14.61 -21.36
CA ARG A 14 33.48 -13.41 -21.33
C ARG A 14 34.04 -13.13 -22.73
N PRO A 15 34.60 -11.93 -22.97
CA PRO A 15 34.37 -11.13 -24.18
C PRO A 15 35.44 -11.30 -25.25
N LEU A 16 35.08 -11.02 -26.51
CA LEU A 16 36.03 -10.72 -27.58
C LEU A 16 35.81 -9.28 -28.06
N ARG A 17 36.86 -8.47 -27.92
CA ARG A 17 36.95 -7.05 -28.31
C ARG A 17 37.57 -6.96 -29.71
N GLU A 18 37.25 -5.85 -30.39
CA GLU A 18 37.92 -5.23 -31.56
C GLU A 18 37.52 -5.81 -32.94
N ALA A 19 37.25 -5.04 -34.00
CA ALA A 19 37.49 -3.63 -34.31
C ALA A 19 36.50 -3.12 -35.38
N GLY A 20 36.21 -1.82 -35.39
CA GLY A 20 35.44 -1.15 -36.45
C GLY A 20 35.29 0.34 -36.17
N SER A 21 36.15 1.13 -36.82
CA SER A 21 36.29 2.59 -36.69
C SER A 21 35.17 3.37 -37.42
N HIS A 22 34.97 4.62 -36.96
CA HIS A 22 34.33 5.79 -37.60
C HIS A 22 32.92 6.19 -37.13
N GLY A 23 32.83 7.38 -36.51
CA GLY A 23 31.61 8.19 -36.48
C GLY A 23 31.46 9.08 -35.24
N PHE A 24 31.61 10.39 -35.41
CA PHE A 24 31.42 11.48 -34.44
C PHE A 24 29.98 11.57 -33.90
N ALA A 25 29.78 11.73 -32.58
CA ALA A 25 28.84 12.69 -31.93
C ALA A 25 28.73 12.46 -30.41
N PRO A 26 28.94 13.49 -29.56
CA PRO A 26 28.63 13.42 -28.13
C PRO A 26 27.16 13.80 -27.92
N GLY A 27 26.30 12.79 -27.82
CA GLY A 27 24.92 12.94 -27.35
C GLY A 27 24.76 12.16 -26.06
N GLU A 28 25.12 12.77 -24.93
CA GLU A 28 24.73 12.27 -23.62
C GLU A 28 23.19 12.24 -23.56
N LEU A 29 22.60 11.09 -23.86
CA LEU A 29 21.27 10.76 -23.37
C LEU A 29 21.43 10.45 -21.88
N GLY A 30 21.55 11.52 -21.12
CA GLY A 30 21.34 11.52 -19.68
C GLY A 30 19.95 10.96 -19.43
N ILE A 31 19.89 9.68 -19.11
CA ILE A 31 18.78 9.05 -18.42
C ILE A 31 18.61 9.75 -17.09
N SER A 32 17.91 10.89 -17.12
CA SER A 32 17.48 11.61 -15.94
C SER A 32 16.68 10.63 -15.08
N PRO A 33 17.02 10.43 -13.79
CA PRO A 33 16.23 9.58 -12.93
C PRO A 33 14.85 10.22 -12.85
N LYS A 34 13.83 9.46 -13.29
CA LYS A 34 12.42 9.81 -13.21
C LYS A 34 12.17 10.42 -11.84
N SER A 35 12.00 11.74 -11.83
CA SER A 35 11.89 12.54 -10.64
C SER A 35 10.69 12.01 -9.86
N GLY A 36 10.88 11.74 -8.57
CA GLY A 36 9.76 11.42 -7.68
C GLY A 36 8.67 12.50 -7.76
N PRO A 37 7.49 12.26 -7.17
CA PRO A 37 6.44 13.28 -7.13
C PRO A 37 7.03 14.59 -6.63
N SER A 38 6.68 15.71 -7.28
CA SER A 38 7.17 17.03 -6.86
C SER A 38 6.84 17.26 -5.38
N LEU A 39 7.66 18.05 -4.68
CA LEU A 39 7.43 18.38 -3.26
C LEU A 39 6.02 18.94 -3.02
N SER A 40 5.49 19.72 -3.96
CA SER A 40 4.13 20.26 -3.91
C SER A 40 3.05 19.16 -3.96
N CYS A 41 3.26 18.13 -4.79
CA CYS A 41 2.35 17.00 -4.91
C CYS A 41 2.37 16.15 -3.63
N GLN A 42 3.54 15.96 -3.03
CA GLN A 42 3.70 15.27 -1.75
C GLN A 42 3.00 16.02 -0.61
N GLN A 43 3.18 17.34 -0.52
CA GLN A 43 2.51 18.17 0.49
C GLN A 43 0.99 18.13 0.37
N THR A 44 0.47 18.18 -0.87
CA THR A 44 -0.97 18.06 -1.12
C THR A 44 -1.50 16.69 -0.69
N PHE A 45 -0.78 15.62 -1.02
CA PHE A 45 -1.14 14.27 -0.63
C PHE A 45 -1.19 14.11 0.90
N LEU A 46 -0.16 14.58 1.61
CA LEU A 46 -0.12 14.55 3.08
C LEU A 46 -1.26 15.35 3.70
N SER A 47 -1.55 16.54 3.16
CA SER A 47 -2.67 17.36 3.64
C SER A 47 -4.02 16.67 3.46
N ILE A 48 -4.21 15.93 2.36
CA ILE A 48 -5.43 15.13 2.18
C ILE A 48 -5.52 14.04 3.24
N LEU A 49 -4.43 13.28 3.46
CA LEU A 49 -4.40 12.21 4.46
C LEU A 49 -4.73 12.71 5.87
N GLU A 50 -4.14 13.84 6.27
CA GLU A 50 -4.42 14.47 7.57
C GLU A 50 -5.90 14.86 7.72
N ASN A 51 -6.51 15.38 6.65
CA ASN A 51 -7.90 15.83 6.68
C ASN A 51 -8.93 14.70 6.67
N ILE A 52 -8.56 13.51 6.20
CA ILE A 52 -9.47 12.34 6.15
C ILE A 52 -9.26 11.37 7.31
N GLU A 53 -8.30 11.64 8.20
CA GLU A 53 -7.96 10.79 9.33
C GLU A 53 -9.22 10.37 10.13
N PRO A 54 -9.42 9.08 10.43
CA PRO A 54 -10.58 8.61 11.16
C PRO A 54 -10.66 9.23 12.56
N THR A 55 -11.87 9.52 13.01
CA THR A 55 -12.08 9.97 14.39
C THR A 55 -12.02 8.79 15.36
N VAL A 56 -11.63 9.06 16.62
CA VAL A 56 -11.64 8.03 17.67
C VAL A 56 -13.08 7.63 17.98
N VAL A 57 -13.34 6.33 17.92
CA VAL A 57 -14.63 5.73 18.28
C VAL A 57 -14.48 4.87 19.54
N ASN A 58 -15.51 4.89 20.38
CA ASN A 58 -15.57 4.09 21.61
C ASN A 58 -16.58 2.95 21.47
N ALA A 59 -16.30 1.86 22.18
CA ALA A 59 -17.14 0.66 22.19
C ALA A 59 -18.53 0.90 22.82
N GLY A 60 -18.70 1.96 23.61
CA GLY A 60 -19.95 2.19 24.36
C GLY A 60 -20.16 1.21 25.52
N HIS A 61 -19.10 0.54 25.97
CA HIS A 61 -19.14 -0.46 27.03
C HIS A 61 -19.68 0.11 28.35
N ASN A 62 -20.61 -0.62 28.98
CA ASN A 62 -21.19 -0.23 30.26
C ASN A 62 -20.34 -0.73 31.44
N HIS A 63 -19.44 0.13 31.92
CA HIS A 63 -18.57 -0.14 33.07
C HIS A 63 -19.29 -0.27 34.42
N ALA A 64 -20.61 -0.05 34.49
CA ALA A 64 -21.39 -0.26 35.71
C ALA A 64 -21.81 -1.72 35.92
N GLN A 65 -21.52 -2.61 34.97
CA GLN A 65 -21.79 -4.05 35.06
C GLN A 65 -20.48 -4.83 35.22
N PRO A 66 -20.50 -6.00 35.88
CA PRO A 66 -19.31 -6.84 35.97
C PRO A 66 -18.90 -7.35 34.59
N ASP A 67 -17.60 -7.37 34.34
CA ASP A 67 -17.04 -7.89 33.10
C ASP A 67 -17.26 -9.40 32.99
N SER A 68 -17.71 -9.81 31.82
CA SER A 68 -17.82 -11.20 31.40
C SER A 68 -17.25 -11.34 30.00
N ALA A 69 -16.82 -12.54 29.61
CA ALA A 69 -16.34 -12.77 28.25
C ALA A 69 -17.40 -12.38 27.20
N ALA A 70 -18.67 -12.68 27.47
CA ALA A 70 -19.77 -12.34 26.57
C ALA A 70 -19.94 -10.81 26.43
N SER A 71 -19.98 -10.06 27.53
CA SER A 71 -20.18 -8.61 27.49
C SER A 71 -19.02 -7.88 26.82
N LEU A 72 -17.78 -8.32 27.06
CA LEU A 72 -16.59 -7.77 26.42
C LEU A 72 -16.57 -8.06 24.91
N LEU A 73 -16.89 -9.28 24.49
CA LEU A 73 -16.95 -9.64 23.07
C LEU A 73 -18.05 -8.86 22.32
N SER A 74 -19.22 -8.68 22.93
CA SER A 74 -20.27 -7.82 22.35
C SER A 74 -19.78 -6.38 22.19
N SER A 75 -19.09 -5.83 23.20
CA SER A 75 -18.55 -4.47 23.14
C SER A 75 -17.47 -4.32 22.06
N LEU A 76 -16.63 -5.34 21.87
CA LEU A 76 -15.63 -5.38 20.80
C LEU A 76 -16.28 -5.46 19.41
N ASN A 77 -17.34 -6.24 19.25
CA ASN A 77 -18.09 -6.30 17.99
C ASN A 77 -18.71 -4.94 17.66
N GLU A 78 -19.36 -4.29 18.63
CA GLU A 78 -19.92 -2.94 18.45
C GLU A 78 -18.84 -1.91 18.10
N LEU A 79 -17.66 -2.01 18.71
CA LEU A 79 -16.53 -1.17 18.35
C LEU A 79 -16.08 -1.43 16.90
N GLY A 80 -15.95 -2.69 16.51
CA GLY A 80 -15.57 -3.09 15.16
C GLY A 80 -16.55 -2.57 14.09
N GLU A 81 -17.85 -2.65 14.34
CA GLU A 81 -18.88 -2.09 13.46
C GLU A 81 -18.74 -0.57 13.30
N ARG A 82 -18.51 0.16 14.40
CA ARG A 82 -18.31 1.61 14.38
C ARG A 82 -17.02 1.99 13.65
N GLN A 83 -15.93 1.24 13.89
CA GLN A 83 -14.66 1.44 13.19
C GLN A 83 -14.80 1.17 11.70
N LEU A 84 -15.56 0.14 11.29
CA LEU A 84 -15.78 -0.16 9.87
C LEU A 84 -16.45 1.02 9.16
N VAL A 85 -17.42 1.70 9.80
CA VAL A 85 -18.02 2.92 9.23
C VAL A 85 -16.98 4.01 8.99
N GLU A 86 -16.07 4.22 9.95
CA GLU A 86 -15.00 5.22 9.81
C GLU A 86 -13.97 4.81 8.74
N VAL A 87 -13.59 3.54 8.66
CA VAL A 87 -12.70 3.00 7.60
C VAL A 87 -13.30 3.21 6.22
N VAL A 88 -14.60 2.96 6.05
CA VAL A 88 -15.29 3.18 4.76
C VAL A 88 -15.28 4.67 4.38
N LYS A 89 -15.51 5.58 5.33
CA LYS A 89 -15.44 7.03 5.08
C LYS A 89 -14.01 7.45 4.71
N TRP A 90 -13.02 6.97 5.45
CA TRP A 90 -11.61 7.22 5.18
C TRP A 90 -11.22 6.73 3.79
N ALA A 91 -11.56 5.49 3.44
CA ALA A 91 -11.26 4.91 2.13
C ALA A 91 -11.88 5.74 0.98
N LYS A 92 -13.12 6.23 1.15
CA LYS A 92 -13.74 7.14 0.16
C LYS A 92 -13.00 8.47 0.00
N GLY A 93 -12.31 8.94 1.03
CA GLY A 93 -11.47 10.13 0.98
C GLY A 93 -10.07 9.90 0.40
N MET A 94 -9.63 8.64 0.26
CA MET A 94 -8.28 8.31 -0.20
C MET A 94 -8.07 8.67 -1.69
N PRO A 95 -7.00 9.40 -2.05
CA PRO A 95 -6.68 9.70 -3.44
C PRO A 95 -6.52 8.43 -4.28
N GLY A 96 -7.30 8.33 -5.36
CA GLY A 96 -7.28 7.19 -6.28
C GLY A 96 -8.20 6.03 -5.92
N PHE A 97 -8.62 5.90 -4.66
CA PHE A 97 -9.52 4.81 -4.25
C PHE A 97 -10.91 4.88 -4.92
N PRO A 98 -11.57 6.06 -5.01
CA PRO A 98 -12.86 6.18 -5.72
C PRO A 98 -12.80 5.88 -7.22
N ASN A 99 -11.60 5.83 -7.80
CA ASN A 99 -11.41 5.52 -9.22
C ASN A 99 -11.40 4.01 -9.51
N LEU A 100 -11.33 3.17 -8.47
CA LEU A 100 -11.42 1.73 -8.60
C LEU A 100 -12.86 1.31 -8.92
N HIS A 101 -13.03 0.14 -9.55
CA HIS A 101 -14.36 -0.46 -9.71
C HIS A 101 -14.98 -0.71 -8.33
N VAL A 102 -16.31 -0.62 -8.21
CA VAL A 102 -17.00 -0.79 -6.91
C VAL A 102 -16.71 -2.16 -6.29
N ASP A 103 -16.64 -3.22 -7.08
CA ASP A 103 -16.30 -4.56 -6.59
C ASP A 103 -14.87 -4.63 -6.03
N ASP A 104 -13.93 -3.89 -6.63
CA ASP A 104 -12.56 -3.81 -6.14
C ASP A 104 -12.48 -2.99 -4.86
N GLN A 105 -13.22 -1.87 -4.77
CA GLN A 105 -13.35 -1.09 -3.53
C GLN A 105 -13.88 -1.97 -2.40
N MET A 106 -14.95 -2.73 -2.66
CA MET A 106 -15.54 -3.64 -1.68
C MET A 106 -14.57 -4.77 -1.31
N THR A 107 -13.82 -5.30 -2.27
CA THR A 107 -12.84 -6.37 -2.01
C THR A 107 -11.72 -5.88 -1.10
N VAL A 108 -11.16 -4.70 -1.38
CA VAL A 108 -10.11 -4.09 -0.56
C VAL A 108 -10.62 -3.84 0.86
N ILE A 109 -11.80 -3.24 1.03
CA ILE A 109 -12.36 -2.97 2.37
C ILE A 109 -12.57 -4.26 3.18
N GLN A 110 -12.98 -5.35 2.54
CA GLN A 110 -13.30 -6.62 3.23
C GLN A 110 -12.07 -7.50 3.55
N HIS A 111 -10.95 -7.32 2.85
CA HIS A 111 -9.79 -8.22 2.93
C HIS A 111 -8.49 -7.55 3.40
N SER A 112 -8.57 -6.29 3.84
CA SER A 112 -7.43 -5.56 4.42
C SER A 112 -7.31 -5.76 5.93
#